data_AF-A0A521RSA7-F1
#
_entry.id   AF-A0A521RSA7-F1
#
_cell.length_a   1.000
_cell.length_b   1.000
_cell.length_c   1.000
_cell.angle_alpha   90.00
_cell.angle_beta   90.00
_cell.angle_gamma   90.00
#
_symmetry.space_group_name_H-M   'P 1'
#
loop_
_entity.id
_entity.type
_entity.pdbx_description
1 polymer ?
#
loop_
_entity_poly.entity_id
_entity_poly.type
_entity_poly.pdbx_seq_one_letter_code
_entity_poly.pdbx_strand_id
1 'polypeptide(L)'
;MDDYYDLGAYKRTVTTSSLQTQLWFDRGLNWLYGFNHAEAIKCFEKALETDPGCAMAHWGISYAAGPNYNLPWHRYDPAGKKRALEASYDAMQRALAAAPNASPVEQALIRTLPARYPQREAIEDQTTWDKAFTVEMRRLFRAHPHDLDLRSVFAEAIMNETPWQMWDLKTGQPTPGAGTEEAVEVLESAFRDIPASWDHPGLLHLYVHLMEMSPFPQRALRAGDRLRDLVPDSGHLVHMPTHIDVLCGNYRDVVVYNQKAVVVDRKYLAREGALNVYSMYRSHDHHFIVYGAMFLGQYTPAITAAQELIDTTPEELLRIQSPPMADFVEGYLSMKQHVLVRFGKWREIIAQELPKDPDLYCSTTAMTLYAKGVAHSVLGEIEQAEQARAAFRAAKARVPESRRLHNNTMVDLLAIAEEMLTGELEYRRGNFDLAFAHLRRAVELDDSLPYDEPWGWMQPTRHALGALLLEQGHLAEAEAVYRADLGFDGKTNRACWHPENVWSLHGLHECLTRRGETVEAPLIKARLDLAAARTEMPVRASCLCRREAA
;
A
#
# COMPACT_ATOMS: atom_id res chain seq x y z
N MET A 1 -21.54 -29.41 3.08
CA MET A 1 -21.30 -28.12 2.38
C MET A 1 -20.08 -27.53 3.02
N ASP A 2 -19.09 -27.21 2.19
CA ASP A 2 -17.71 -26.88 2.56
C ASP A 2 -17.63 -25.70 3.54
N ASP A 3 -16.96 -25.94 4.68
CA ASP A 3 -16.53 -24.92 5.63
C ASP A 3 -15.27 -24.19 5.10
N TYR A 4 -15.27 -23.80 3.83
CA TYR A 4 -14.17 -23.11 3.16
C TYR A 4 -14.59 -21.68 2.78
N TYR A 5 -13.61 -20.84 2.42
CA TYR A 5 -13.82 -19.45 2.05
C TYR A 5 -14.74 -19.28 0.83
N ASP A 6 -15.53 -18.21 0.82
CA ASP A 6 -16.30 -17.75 -0.34
C ASP A 6 -15.41 -16.92 -1.28
N LEU A 7 -14.87 -17.59 -2.30
CA LEU A 7 -13.97 -16.97 -3.28
C LEU A 7 -14.69 -16.50 -4.55
N GLY A 8 -16.02 -16.39 -4.50
CA GLY A 8 -16.82 -15.95 -5.64
C GLY A 8 -16.95 -17.01 -6.74
N ALA A 9 -17.49 -16.56 -7.88
CA ALA A 9 -17.94 -17.44 -8.97
C ALA A 9 -16.96 -17.53 -10.15
N TYR A 10 -15.86 -16.77 -10.13
CA TYR A 10 -14.88 -16.79 -11.22
C TYR A 10 -14.20 -18.15 -11.29
N LYS A 11 -14.07 -18.69 -12.51
CA LYS A 11 -13.52 -20.03 -12.76
C LYS A 11 -12.85 -20.10 -14.12
N ARG A 12 -11.87 -20.98 -14.23
CA ARG A 12 -11.24 -21.36 -15.51
C ARG A 12 -11.35 -22.86 -15.68
N THR A 13 -12.07 -23.30 -16.71
CA THR A 13 -12.14 -24.72 -17.04
C THR A 13 -10.76 -25.25 -17.42
N VAL A 14 -10.32 -26.30 -16.74
CA VAL A 14 -9.04 -26.96 -17.02
C VAL A 14 -9.25 -28.40 -17.48
N THR A 15 -8.27 -28.96 -18.18
CA THR A 15 -8.29 -30.37 -18.61
C THR A 15 -8.17 -31.30 -17.41
N THR A 16 -9.31 -31.74 -16.90
CA THR A 16 -9.47 -32.78 -15.88
C THR A 16 -10.87 -33.38 -15.96
N SER A 17 -11.02 -34.64 -15.57
CA SER A 17 -12.34 -35.26 -15.36
C SER A 17 -12.83 -35.19 -13.91
N SER A 18 -11.99 -34.70 -12.99
CA SER A 18 -12.33 -34.61 -11.56
C SER A 18 -13.00 -33.28 -11.24
N LEU A 19 -14.27 -33.32 -10.82
CA LEU A 19 -14.99 -32.14 -10.34
C LEU A 19 -14.32 -31.53 -9.08
N GLN A 20 -13.64 -32.36 -8.27
CA GLN A 20 -12.89 -31.89 -7.11
C GLN A 20 -11.62 -31.15 -7.53
N THR A 21 -10.88 -31.65 -8.52
CA THR A 21 -9.72 -30.95 -9.08
C THR A 21 -10.12 -29.60 -9.67
N GLN A 22 -11.21 -29.55 -10.45
CA GLN A 22 -11.71 -28.28 -11.01
C GLN A 22 -12.06 -27.28 -9.89
N LEU A 23 -12.78 -27.71 -8.86
CA LEU A 23 -13.14 -26.86 -7.72
C LEU A 23 -11.91 -26.30 -7.00
N TRP A 24 -10.93 -27.14 -6.68
CA TRP A 24 -9.72 -26.70 -5.98
C TRP A 24 -8.80 -25.87 -6.86
N PHE A 25 -8.77 -26.12 -8.17
CA PHE A 25 -8.07 -25.27 -9.13
C PHE A 25 -8.70 -23.86 -9.19
N ASP A 26 -10.03 -23.77 -9.29
CA ASP A 26 -10.73 -22.47 -9.32
C ASP A 26 -10.50 -21.69 -8.02
N ARG A 27 -10.49 -22.37 -6.86
CA ARG A 27 -10.14 -21.76 -5.56
C ARG A 27 -8.70 -21.23 -5.56
N GLY A 28 -7.76 -22.05 -6.02
CA GLY A 28 -6.35 -21.67 -6.10
C GLY A 28 -6.13 -20.47 -7.03
N LEU A 29 -6.85 -20.43 -8.16
CA LEU A 29 -6.77 -19.32 -9.11
C LEU A 29 -7.30 -18.01 -8.53
N ASN A 30 -8.42 -18.03 -7.81
CA ASN A 30 -8.94 -16.83 -7.15
C ASN A 30 -8.02 -16.33 -6.02
N TRP A 31 -7.41 -17.24 -5.24
CA TRP A 31 -6.39 -16.85 -4.26
C TRP A 31 -5.13 -16.29 -4.90
N LEU A 32 -4.72 -16.85 -6.05
CA LEU A 32 -3.61 -16.34 -6.84
C LEU A 32 -3.91 -14.91 -7.31
N TYR A 33 -5.11 -14.64 -7.84
CA TYR A 33 -5.50 -13.28 -8.20
C TYR A 33 -5.58 -12.33 -7.02
N GLY A 34 -5.89 -12.82 -5.82
CA GLY A 34 -5.83 -12.04 -4.58
C GLY A 34 -4.45 -11.99 -3.92
N PHE A 35 -3.39 -12.41 -4.62
CA PHE A 35 -2.00 -12.44 -4.14
C PHE A 35 -1.77 -13.20 -2.81
N ASN A 36 -2.71 -14.02 -2.36
CA ASN A 36 -2.48 -14.99 -1.29
C ASN A 36 -1.87 -16.27 -1.87
N HIS A 37 -0.62 -16.15 -2.31
CA HIS A 37 0.12 -17.20 -3.01
C HIS A 37 0.27 -18.48 -2.20
N ALA A 38 0.44 -18.38 -0.87
CA ALA A 38 0.54 -19.55 -0.01
C ALA A 38 -0.75 -20.38 0.01
N GLU A 39 -1.91 -19.72 0.14
CA GLU A 39 -3.20 -20.40 0.11
C GLU A 39 -3.55 -20.90 -1.30
N ALA A 40 -3.14 -20.17 -2.35
CA ALA A 40 -3.24 -20.62 -3.73
C ALA A 40 -2.50 -21.94 -3.95
N ILE A 41 -1.25 -22.05 -3.49
CA ILE A 41 -0.44 -23.28 -3.58
C ILE A 41 -1.14 -24.45 -2.86
N LYS A 42 -1.63 -24.25 -1.63
CA LYS A 42 -2.38 -25.30 -0.90
C LYS A 42 -3.60 -25.78 -1.69
N CYS A 43 -4.32 -24.86 -2.34
CA CYS A 43 -5.47 -25.21 -3.17
C CYS A 43 -5.05 -26.04 -4.39
N PHE A 44 -3.98 -25.66 -5.08
CA PHE A 44 -3.48 -26.43 -6.21
C PHE A 44 -2.93 -27.80 -5.79
N GLU A 45 -2.25 -27.91 -4.66
CA GLU A 45 -1.84 -29.19 -4.08
C GLU A 45 -3.05 -30.09 -3.78
N LYS A 46 -4.12 -29.52 -3.24
CA LYS A 46 -5.37 -30.25 -2.99
C LYS A 46 -6.07 -30.69 -4.28
N ALA A 47 -5.97 -29.90 -5.35
CA ALA A 47 -6.46 -30.31 -6.67
C ALA A 47 -5.72 -31.57 -7.18
N LEU A 48 -4.43 -31.67 -6.90
CA LEU A 48 -3.56 -32.80 -7.28
C LEU A 48 -3.81 -34.08 -6.45
N GLU A 49 -4.47 -34.00 -5.29
CA GLU A 49 -4.83 -35.19 -4.51
C GLU A 49 -5.80 -36.12 -5.26
N THR A 50 -6.67 -35.55 -6.11
CA THR A 50 -7.67 -36.31 -6.87
C THR A 50 -7.34 -36.46 -8.36
N ASP A 51 -6.44 -35.64 -8.88
CA ASP A 51 -5.89 -35.77 -10.23
C ASP A 51 -4.41 -35.33 -10.24
N PRO A 52 -3.47 -36.24 -9.91
CA PRO A 52 -2.04 -35.94 -9.90
C PRO A 52 -1.48 -35.53 -11.27
N GLY A 53 -2.21 -35.85 -12.35
CA GLY A 53 -1.86 -35.52 -13.73
C GLY A 53 -2.40 -34.17 -14.20
N CYS A 54 -3.11 -33.41 -13.36
CA CYS A 54 -3.64 -32.10 -13.74
C CYS A 54 -2.50 -31.11 -14.00
N ALA A 55 -2.19 -30.88 -15.28
CA ALA A 55 -1.07 -30.05 -15.69
C ALA A 55 -1.19 -28.60 -15.21
N MET A 56 -2.41 -28.06 -15.19
CA MET A 56 -2.68 -26.69 -14.75
C MET A 56 -2.55 -26.50 -13.24
N ALA A 57 -2.80 -27.52 -12.41
CA ALA A 57 -2.53 -27.41 -10.98
C ALA A 57 -1.02 -27.33 -10.71
N HIS A 58 -0.19 -28.12 -11.41
CA HIS A 58 1.28 -27.96 -11.34
C HIS A 58 1.75 -26.60 -11.86
N TRP A 59 1.13 -26.10 -12.94
CA TRP A 59 1.38 -24.73 -13.43
C TRP A 59 1.06 -23.69 -12.36
N GLY A 60 -0.09 -23.81 -11.68
CA GLY A 60 -0.53 -22.90 -10.64
C GLY A 60 0.45 -22.84 -9.46
N ILE A 61 0.96 -23.98 -9.01
CA ILE A 61 2.01 -24.05 -7.97
C ILE A 61 3.28 -23.34 -8.46
N SER A 62 3.71 -23.63 -9.69
CA SER A 62 4.93 -23.04 -10.27
C SER A 62 4.82 -21.52 -10.37
N TYR A 63 3.69 -21.02 -10.86
CA TYR A 63 3.45 -19.60 -11.00
C TYR A 63 3.37 -18.90 -9.63
N ALA A 64 2.57 -19.45 -8.71
CA ALA A 64 2.31 -18.83 -7.42
C ALA A 64 3.54 -18.80 -6.48
N ALA A 65 4.46 -19.75 -6.61
CA ALA A 65 5.65 -19.82 -5.75
C ALA A 65 6.73 -18.78 -6.08
N GLY A 66 6.64 -18.11 -7.23
CA GLY A 66 7.61 -17.11 -7.67
C GLY A 66 7.27 -15.68 -7.23
N PRO A 67 7.88 -14.67 -7.90
CA PRO A 67 7.68 -13.28 -7.56
C PRO A 67 6.33 -12.79 -8.08
N ASN A 68 5.87 -11.69 -7.51
CA ASN A 68 4.75 -10.90 -8.00
C ASN A 68 5.09 -9.41 -7.87
N TYR A 69 4.16 -8.53 -8.23
CA TYR A 69 4.34 -7.08 -8.20
C TYR A 69 4.72 -6.55 -6.81
N ASN A 70 4.12 -7.11 -5.75
CA ASN A 70 4.31 -6.65 -4.36
C ASN A 70 5.55 -7.26 -3.70
N LEU A 71 5.94 -8.47 -4.13
CA LEU A 71 7.12 -9.18 -3.66
C LEU A 71 8.00 -9.61 -4.85
N PRO A 72 8.77 -8.68 -5.45
CA PRO A 72 9.71 -9.00 -6.52
C PRO A 72 10.99 -9.67 -5.98
N TRP A 73 11.76 -10.32 -6.86
CA TRP A 73 12.93 -11.12 -6.49
C TRP A 73 13.96 -10.41 -5.60
N HIS A 74 14.17 -9.12 -5.79
CA HIS A 74 15.13 -8.34 -4.99
C HIS A 74 14.68 -8.11 -3.54
N ARG A 75 13.40 -8.36 -3.20
CA ARG A 75 12.87 -8.30 -1.82
C ARG A 75 12.96 -9.62 -1.07
N TYR A 76 13.25 -10.73 -1.75
CA TYR A 76 13.43 -12.02 -1.07
C TYR A 76 14.77 -12.06 -0.34
N ASP A 77 14.76 -12.55 0.90
CA ASP A 77 15.97 -13.00 1.56
C ASP A 77 16.58 -14.22 0.82
N PRO A 78 17.89 -14.50 0.96
CA PRO A 78 18.52 -15.59 0.22
C PRO A 78 17.85 -16.97 0.41
N ALA A 79 17.38 -17.29 1.62
CA ALA A 79 16.72 -18.56 1.89
C ALA A 79 15.29 -18.57 1.32
N GLY A 80 14.55 -17.47 1.44
CA GLY A 80 13.26 -17.28 0.79
C GLY A 80 13.35 -17.44 -0.74
N LYS A 81 14.30 -16.75 -1.38
CA LYS A 81 14.54 -16.82 -2.83
C LYS A 81 14.84 -18.25 -3.29
N LYS A 82 15.71 -18.95 -2.55
CA LYS A 82 16.02 -20.35 -2.83
C LYS A 82 14.75 -21.22 -2.75
N ARG A 83 13.98 -21.15 -1.66
CA ARG A 83 12.76 -21.96 -1.50
C ARG A 83 11.74 -21.69 -2.61
N ALA A 84 11.53 -20.41 -2.95
CA ALA A 84 10.63 -19.98 -4.02
C ALA A 84 11.04 -20.57 -5.37
N LEU A 85 12.33 -20.51 -5.73
CA LEU A 85 12.83 -21.07 -6.99
C LEU A 85 12.80 -22.59 -7.02
N GLU A 86 13.16 -23.26 -5.92
CA GLU A 86 13.06 -24.73 -5.84
C GLU A 86 11.62 -25.18 -6.06
N ALA A 87 10.65 -24.58 -5.37
CA ALA A 87 9.23 -24.89 -5.54
C ALA A 87 8.74 -24.57 -6.96
N SER A 88 9.08 -23.39 -7.48
CA SER A 88 8.65 -22.94 -8.81
C SER A 88 9.19 -23.83 -9.93
N TYR A 89 10.49 -24.14 -9.89
CA TYR A 89 11.16 -24.97 -10.87
C TYR A 89 10.69 -26.43 -10.80
N ASP A 90 10.60 -27.02 -9.61
CA ASP A 90 10.19 -28.42 -9.45
C ASP A 90 8.72 -28.61 -9.90
N ALA A 91 7.84 -27.64 -9.61
CA ALA A 91 6.45 -27.65 -10.08
C ALA A 91 6.35 -27.42 -11.60
N MET A 92 7.19 -26.54 -12.18
CA MET A 92 7.27 -26.35 -13.62
C MET A 92 7.62 -27.66 -14.34
N GLN A 93 8.62 -28.40 -13.85
CA GLN A 93 9.02 -29.68 -14.46
C GLN A 93 7.87 -30.69 -14.45
N ARG A 94 7.09 -30.74 -13.37
CA ARG A 94 5.87 -31.58 -13.29
C ARG A 94 4.79 -31.10 -14.26
N ALA A 95 4.58 -29.79 -14.38
CA ALA A 95 3.64 -29.22 -15.34
C ALA A 95 4.02 -29.59 -16.79
N LEU A 96 5.30 -29.49 -17.16
CA LEU A 96 5.81 -29.87 -18.48
C LEU A 96 5.62 -31.36 -18.76
N ALA A 97 5.83 -32.22 -17.77
CA ALA A 97 5.62 -33.67 -17.90
C ALA A 97 4.14 -34.03 -18.08
N ALA A 98 3.23 -33.29 -17.44
CA ALA A 98 1.78 -33.48 -17.53
C ALA A 98 1.15 -32.81 -18.78
N ALA A 99 1.82 -31.81 -19.36
CA ALA A 99 1.32 -31.01 -20.48
C ALA A 99 0.79 -31.81 -21.69
N PRO A 100 1.36 -32.97 -22.10
CA PRO A 100 0.83 -33.71 -23.25
C PRO A 100 -0.65 -34.11 -23.14
N ASN A 101 -1.19 -34.19 -21.92
CA ASN A 101 -2.59 -34.53 -21.66
C ASN A 101 -3.51 -33.29 -21.56
N ALA A 102 -2.93 -32.09 -21.61
CA ALA A 102 -3.63 -30.81 -21.43
C ALA A 102 -4.16 -30.26 -22.77
N SER A 103 -5.06 -29.29 -22.71
CA SER A 103 -5.58 -28.62 -23.91
C SER A 103 -4.48 -27.78 -24.59
N PRO A 104 -4.62 -27.44 -25.89
CA PRO A 104 -3.58 -26.67 -26.59
C PRO A 104 -3.20 -25.34 -25.92
N VAL A 105 -4.16 -24.62 -25.35
CA VAL A 105 -3.90 -23.34 -24.66
C VAL A 105 -3.18 -23.55 -23.33
N GLU A 106 -3.52 -24.60 -22.57
CA GLU A 106 -2.82 -24.97 -21.33
C GLU A 106 -1.38 -25.40 -21.61
N GLN A 107 -1.18 -26.22 -22.64
CA GLN A 107 0.16 -26.60 -23.09
C GLN A 107 1.00 -25.38 -23.44
N ALA A 108 0.41 -24.41 -24.14
CA ALA A 108 1.11 -23.21 -24.54
C ALA A 108 1.50 -22.35 -23.34
N LEU A 109 0.61 -22.20 -22.34
CA LEU A 109 0.89 -21.48 -21.11
C LEU A 109 1.95 -22.18 -20.24
N ILE A 110 1.92 -23.51 -20.14
CA ILE A 110 2.95 -24.28 -19.41
C ILE A 110 4.33 -24.12 -20.06
N ARG A 111 4.38 -24.06 -21.40
CA ARG A 111 5.64 -23.92 -22.15
C ARG A 111 6.31 -22.54 -21.99
N THR A 112 5.67 -21.55 -21.37
CA THR A 112 6.32 -20.26 -21.05
C THR A 112 7.08 -20.30 -19.72
N LEU A 113 6.77 -21.24 -18.82
CA LEU A 113 7.42 -21.34 -17.50
C LEU A 113 8.95 -21.49 -17.56
N PRO A 114 9.56 -22.22 -18.51
CA PRO A 114 11.03 -22.27 -18.62
C PRO A 114 11.70 -20.92 -18.83
N ALA A 115 11.00 -19.94 -19.39
CA ALA A 115 11.51 -18.57 -19.50
C ALA A 115 11.48 -17.84 -18.14
N ARG A 116 10.47 -18.13 -17.30
CA ARG A 116 10.32 -17.57 -15.95
C ARG A 116 11.27 -18.21 -14.94
N TYR A 117 11.47 -19.53 -15.04
CA TYR A 117 12.28 -20.35 -14.13
C TYR A 117 13.25 -21.26 -14.91
N PRO A 118 14.29 -20.70 -15.55
CA PRO A 118 15.20 -21.48 -16.39
C PRO A 118 16.08 -22.47 -15.61
N GLN A 119 16.29 -22.24 -14.33
CA GLN A 119 17.08 -23.09 -13.45
C GLN A 119 16.54 -23.07 -12.02
N ARG A 120 16.94 -24.08 -11.24
CA ARG A 120 16.49 -24.30 -9.86
C ARG A 120 17.19 -23.38 -8.87
N GLU A 121 18.44 -23.02 -9.16
CA GLU A 121 19.28 -22.18 -8.30
C GLU A 121 19.14 -20.69 -8.66
N ALA A 122 19.15 -19.83 -7.64
CA ALA A 122 19.18 -18.39 -7.84
C ALA A 122 20.47 -17.93 -8.52
N ILE A 123 20.34 -16.98 -9.43
CA ILE A 123 21.44 -16.11 -9.88
C ILE A 123 21.41 -14.80 -9.08
N GLU A 124 22.40 -13.93 -9.30
CA GLU A 124 22.46 -12.63 -8.62
C GLU A 124 21.23 -11.76 -8.95
N ASP A 125 20.88 -11.68 -10.23
CA ASP A 125 19.79 -10.85 -10.75
C ASP A 125 18.87 -11.63 -11.72
N GLN A 126 17.61 -11.78 -11.34
CA GLN A 126 16.57 -12.48 -12.11
C GLN A 126 15.92 -11.62 -13.21
N THR A 127 16.26 -10.34 -13.36
CA THR A 127 15.62 -9.40 -14.30
C THR A 127 15.57 -9.93 -15.73
N THR A 128 16.59 -10.69 -16.16
CA THR A 128 16.62 -11.29 -17.50
C THR A 128 15.57 -12.39 -17.70
N TRP A 129 15.17 -13.08 -16.62
CA TRP A 129 14.14 -14.11 -16.63
C TRP A 129 12.75 -13.49 -16.72
N ASP A 130 12.51 -12.39 -15.98
CA ASP A 130 11.24 -11.65 -16.06
C ASP A 130 11.01 -11.14 -17.50
N LYS A 131 12.04 -10.55 -18.13
CA LYS A 131 11.98 -10.12 -19.55
C LYS A 131 11.74 -11.29 -20.50
N ALA A 132 12.41 -12.42 -20.30
CA ALA A 132 12.23 -13.60 -21.14
C ALA A 132 10.80 -14.14 -21.03
N PHE A 133 10.24 -14.18 -19.82
CA PHE A 133 8.86 -14.58 -19.58
C PHE A 133 7.87 -13.63 -20.27
N THR A 134 8.07 -12.31 -20.16
CA THR A 134 7.21 -11.34 -20.84
C THR A 134 7.25 -11.49 -22.36
N VAL A 135 8.41 -11.81 -22.95
CA VAL A 135 8.52 -12.08 -24.40
C VAL A 135 7.67 -13.28 -24.82
N GLU A 136 7.74 -14.39 -24.07
CA GLU A 136 6.93 -15.59 -24.35
C GLU A 136 5.44 -15.33 -24.13
N MET A 137 5.07 -14.63 -23.05
CA MET A 137 3.68 -14.25 -22.78
C MET A 137 3.13 -13.30 -23.84
N ARG A 138 3.92 -12.36 -24.35
CA ARG A 138 3.54 -11.45 -25.45
C ARG A 138 3.23 -12.22 -26.73
N ARG A 139 4.06 -13.21 -27.07
CA ARG A 139 3.83 -14.10 -28.22
C ARG A 139 2.53 -14.88 -28.04
N LEU A 140 2.32 -15.42 -26.85
CA LEU A 140 1.15 -16.23 -26.52
C LEU A 140 -0.14 -15.39 -26.55
N PHE A 141 -0.13 -14.17 -26.00
CA PHE A 141 -1.25 -13.24 -26.02
C PHE A 141 -1.70 -12.90 -27.44
N ARG A 142 -0.76 -12.66 -28.36
CA ARG A 142 -1.07 -12.41 -29.78
C ARG A 142 -1.78 -13.60 -30.44
N ALA A 143 -1.51 -14.83 -30.01
CA ALA A 143 -2.14 -16.03 -30.53
C ALA A 143 -3.53 -16.29 -29.91
N HIS A 144 -3.76 -15.83 -28.67
CA HIS A 144 -5.00 -16.04 -27.92
C HIS A 144 -5.51 -14.75 -27.24
N PRO A 145 -5.81 -13.69 -28.01
CA PRO A 145 -6.10 -12.37 -27.43
C PRO A 145 -7.39 -12.34 -26.59
N HIS A 146 -8.27 -13.32 -26.74
CA HIS A 146 -9.55 -13.41 -26.01
C HIS A 146 -9.50 -14.27 -24.75
N ASP A 147 -8.38 -14.95 -24.44
CA ASP A 147 -8.21 -15.69 -23.18
C ASP A 147 -7.87 -14.69 -22.05
N LEU A 148 -8.79 -14.50 -21.12
CA LEU A 148 -8.68 -13.48 -20.08
C LEU A 148 -7.65 -13.83 -19.01
N ASP A 149 -7.51 -15.10 -18.62
CA ASP A 149 -6.52 -15.51 -17.61
C ASP A 149 -5.10 -15.35 -18.18
N LEU A 150 -4.89 -15.73 -19.43
CA LEU A 150 -3.63 -15.53 -20.15
C LEU A 150 -3.30 -14.05 -20.29
N ARG A 151 -4.30 -13.23 -20.65
CA ARG A 151 -4.17 -11.77 -20.70
C ARG A 151 -3.77 -11.20 -19.34
N SER A 152 -4.34 -11.70 -18.24
CA SER A 152 -3.97 -11.30 -16.87
C SER A 152 -2.51 -11.64 -16.58
N VAL A 153 -2.07 -12.87 -16.89
CA VAL A 153 -0.66 -13.29 -16.71
C VAL A 153 0.28 -12.44 -17.56
N PHE A 154 -0.11 -12.06 -18.78
CA PHE A 154 0.70 -11.20 -19.63
C PHE A 154 0.81 -9.77 -19.10
N ALA A 155 -0.29 -9.18 -18.65
CA ALA A 155 -0.28 -7.85 -18.03
C ALA A 155 0.62 -7.83 -16.78
N GLU A 156 0.50 -8.85 -15.92
CA GLU A 156 1.37 -8.99 -14.76
C GLU A 156 2.85 -9.19 -15.14
N ALA A 157 3.13 -9.96 -16.20
CA ALA A 157 4.51 -10.16 -16.68
C ALA A 157 5.17 -8.82 -17.08
N ILE A 158 4.44 -7.95 -17.79
CA ILE A 158 4.92 -6.60 -18.11
C ILE A 158 5.19 -5.82 -16.82
N MET A 159 4.23 -5.79 -15.90
CA MET A 159 4.35 -5.04 -14.64
C MET A 159 5.51 -5.51 -13.76
N ASN A 160 5.81 -6.81 -13.76
CA ASN A 160 6.89 -7.39 -12.97
C ASN A 160 8.29 -7.11 -13.54
N GLU A 161 8.42 -6.57 -14.76
CA GLU A 161 9.74 -6.11 -15.24
C GLU A 161 10.23 -4.87 -14.48
N THR A 162 9.30 -4.02 -14.00
CA THR A 162 9.60 -2.76 -13.31
C THR A 162 8.57 -2.51 -12.20
N PRO A 163 8.50 -3.37 -11.17
CA PRO A 163 7.53 -3.26 -10.07
C PRO A 163 7.69 -1.90 -9.38
N TRP A 164 6.56 -1.22 -9.11
CA TRP A 164 6.50 0.12 -8.51
C TRP A 164 7.21 1.22 -9.32
N GLN A 165 7.42 1.02 -10.63
CA GLN A 165 8.11 1.96 -11.50
C GLN A 165 7.42 2.08 -12.86
N MET A 166 6.11 1.84 -12.94
CA MET A 166 5.34 1.92 -14.20
C MET A 166 5.19 3.37 -14.69
N TRP A 167 5.13 4.33 -13.77
CA TRP A 167 5.01 5.76 -14.10
C TRP A 167 6.14 6.54 -13.45
N ASP A 168 6.69 7.50 -14.20
CA ASP A 168 7.66 8.45 -13.68
C ASP A 168 6.92 9.53 -12.89
N LEU A 169 7.10 9.55 -11.57
CA LEU A 169 6.37 10.46 -10.70
C LEU A 169 6.61 11.94 -11.02
N LYS A 170 7.82 12.30 -11.49
CA LYS A 170 8.20 13.70 -11.74
C LYS A 170 7.53 14.27 -12.98
N THR A 171 7.42 13.47 -14.03
CA THR A 171 6.90 13.87 -15.34
C THR A 171 5.46 13.44 -15.56
N GLY A 172 4.96 12.48 -14.77
CA GLY A 172 3.67 11.83 -14.97
C GLY A 172 3.61 10.97 -16.24
N GLN A 173 4.73 10.76 -16.94
CA GLN A 173 4.77 9.94 -18.15
C GLN A 173 5.02 8.46 -17.81
N PRO A 174 4.66 7.54 -18.71
CA PRO A 174 5.16 6.16 -18.65
C PRO A 174 6.68 6.12 -18.46
N THR A 175 7.16 5.32 -17.51
CA THR A 175 8.60 5.12 -17.33
C THR A 175 9.21 4.50 -18.58
N PRO A 176 10.29 5.07 -19.15
CA PRO A 176 10.92 4.52 -20.35
C PRO A 176 11.33 3.06 -20.15
N GLY A 177 10.80 2.17 -21.00
CA GLY A 177 11.12 0.74 -20.99
C GLY A 177 10.30 -0.12 -20.01
N ALA A 178 9.37 0.46 -19.23
CA ALA A 178 8.52 -0.29 -18.30
C ALA A 178 7.35 -1.06 -18.97
N GLY A 179 7.10 -0.82 -20.27
CA GLY A 179 5.96 -1.44 -20.97
C GLY A 179 4.58 -0.93 -20.53
N THR A 180 4.51 0.18 -19.78
CA THR A 180 3.27 0.73 -19.21
C THR A 180 2.16 0.97 -20.23
N GLU A 181 2.47 1.55 -21.39
CA GLU A 181 1.48 1.77 -22.45
C GLU A 181 0.94 0.44 -23.00
N GLU A 182 1.79 -0.58 -23.13
CA GLU A 182 1.38 -1.92 -23.55
C GLU A 182 0.47 -2.55 -22.50
N ALA A 183 0.82 -2.47 -21.21
CA ALA A 183 -0.02 -2.98 -20.12
C ALA A 183 -1.38 -2.27 -20.06
N VAL A 184 -1.41 -0.95 -20.24
CA VAL A 184 -2.66 -0.16 -20.30
C VAL A 184 -3.52 -0.65 -21.46
N GLU A 185 -2.98 -0.78 -22.67
CA GLU A 185 -3.76 -1.24 -23.82
C GLU A 185 -4.22 -2.70 -23.68
N VAL A 186 -3.39 -3.57 -23.11
CA VAL A 186 -3.75 -4.97 -22.81
C VAL A 186 -4.95 -5.04 -21.86
N LEU A 187 -5.02 -4.20 -20.84
CA LEU A 187 -6.14 -4.21 -19.89
C LEU A 187 -7.36 -3.46 -20.43
N GLU A 188 -7.18 -2.25 -20.95
CA GLU A 188 -8.29 -1.40 -21.40
C GLU A 188 -8.99 -1.93 -22.65
N SER A 189 -8.28 -2.57 -23.58
CA SER A 189 -8.94 -3.28 -24.69
C SER A 189 -9.81 -4.42 -24.21
N ALA A 190 -9.45 -5.10 -23.11
CA ALA A 190 -10.27 -6.16 -22.53
C ALA A 190 -11.60 -5.59 -22.03
N PHE A 191 -11.52 -4.53 -21.22
CA PHE A 191 -12.68 -3.86 -20.65
C PHE A 191 -13.59 -3.21 -21.70
N ARG A 192 -13.01 -2.79 -22.83
CA ARG A 192 -13.74 -2.20 -23.95
C ARG A 192 -14.44 -3.26 -24.81
N ASP A 193 -13.74 -4.36 -25.13
CA ASP A 193 -14.16 -5.27 -26.20
C ASP A 193 -14.74 -6.61 -25.69
N ILE A 194 -14.47 -6.99 -24.44
CA ILE A 194 -14.87 -8.29 -23.87
C ILE A 194 -15.65 -8.06 -22.57
N PRO A 195 -16.99 -8.08 -22.58
CA PRO A 195 -17.80 -7.81 -21.38
C PRO A 195 -17.44 -8.66 -20.15
N ALA A 196 -17.10 -9.94 -20.35
CA ALA A 196 -16.71 -10.86 -19.27
C ALA A 196 -15.43 -10.45 -18.53
N SER A 197 -14.61 -9.55 -19.09
CA SER A 197 -13.41 -9.02 -18.41
C SER A 197 -13.76 -8.21 -17.15
N TRP A 198 -14.97 -7.63 -17.09
CA TRP A 198 -15.49 -6.95 -15.91
C TRP A 198 -15.86 -7.91 -14.77
N ASP A 199 -15.78 -9.22 -14.98
CA ASP A 199 -16.00 -10.23 -13.95
C ASP A 199 -14.72 -10.99 -13.61
N HIS A 200 -13.59 -10.57 -14.16
CA HIS A 200 -12.30 -11.22 -13.98
C HIS A 200 -11.47 -10.51 -12.87
N PRO A 201 -11.30 -11.13 -11.68
CA PRO A 201 -10.63 -10.49 -10.56
C PRO A 201 -9.18 -10.10 -10.85
N GLY A 202 -8.40 -10.95 -11.54
CA GLY A 202 -7.01 -10.64 -11.91
C GLY A 202 -6.83 -9.38 -12.79
N LEU A 203 -7.61 -9.24 -13.87
CA LEU A 203 -7.54 -8.05 -14.74
C LEU A 203 -7.90 -6.76 -13.99
N LEU A 204 -8.96 -6.78 -13.18
CA LEU A 204 -9.39 -5.62 -12.41
C LEU A 204 -8.36 -5.26 -11.34
N HIS A 205 -7.81 -6.26 -10.64
CA HIS A 205 -6.75 -6.08 -9.66
C HIS A 205 -5.49 -5.46 -10.27
N LEU A 206 -4.98 -6.03 -11.36
CA LEU A 206 -3.78 -5.51 -12.04
C LEU A 206 -4.01 -4.10 -12.60
N TYR A 207 -5.22 -3.77 -13.05
CA TYR A 207 -5.52 -2.43 -13.52
C TYR A 207 -5.52 -1.39 -12.38
N VAL A 208 -5.93 -1.77 -11.16
CA VAL A 208 -5.78 -0.91 -9.99
C VAL A 208 -4.28 -0.62 -9.74
N HIS A 209 -3.46 -1.66 -9.64
CA HIS A 209 -2.01 -1.50 -9.42
C HIS A 209 -1.31 -0.73 -10.55
N LEU A 210 -1.72 -0.95 -11.81
CA LEU A 210 -1.14 -0.23 -12.93
C LEU A 210 -1.44 1.27 -12.87
N MET A 211 -2.60 1.66 -12.34
CA MET A 211 -3.11 3.03 -12.44
C MET A 211 -2.91 3.87 -11.18
N GLU A 212 -2.63 3.27 -10.03
CA GLU A 212 -2.42 3.98 -8.76
C GLU A 212 -1.26 4.99 -8.83
N MET A 213 -0.16 4.62 -9.48
CA MET A 213 0.99 5.50 -9.70
C MET A 213 0.78 6.57 -10.79
N SER A 214 -0.28 6.46 -11.58
CA SER A 214 -0.46 7.29 -12.79
C SER A 214 -0.83 8.74 -12.45
N PRO A 215 -0.69 9.69 -13.40
CA PRO A 215 -1.26 11.03 -13.22
C PRO A 215 -2.80 11.06 -13.27
N PHE A 216 -3.45 9.93 -13.56
CA PHE A 216 -4.89 9.81 -13.75
C PHE A 216 -5.49 8.56 -13.08
N PRO A 217 -5.27 8.35 -11.77
CA PRO A 217 -5.73 7.13 -11.07
C PRO A 217 -7.25 6.95 -11.17
N GLN A 218 -8.01 8.04 -11.32
CA GLN A 218 -9.46 8.04 -11.48
C GLN A 218 -9.97 7.18 -12.65
N ARG A 219 -9.13 6.85 -13.65
CA ARG A 219 -9.49 5.91 -14.73
C ARG A 219 -9.84 4.52 -14.20
N ALA A 220 -9.27 4.11 -13.07
CA ALA A 220 -9.48 2.81 -12.46
C ALA A 220 -10.67 2.74 -11.47
N LEU A 221 -11.38 3.85 -11.20
CA LEU A 221 -12.50 3.86 -10.24
C LEU A 221 -13.56 2.80 -10.57
N ARG A 222 -14.00 2.71 -11.83
CA ARG A 222 -15.00 1.71 -12.24
C ARG A 222 -14.51 0.27 -12.08
N ALA A 223 -13.22 0.04 -12.31
CA ALA A 223 -12.63 -1.28 -12.14
C ALA A 223 -12.57 -1.65 -10.65
N GLY A 224 -12.18 -0.70 -9.79
CA GLY A 224 -12.18 -0.86 -8.35
C GLY A 224 -13.59 -1.09 -7.78
N ASP A 225 -14.59 -0.33 -8.24
CA ASP A 225 -16.00 -0.54 -7.88
C ASP A 225 -16.49 -1.94 -8.21
N ARG A 226 -16.04 -2.49 -9.33
CA ARG A 226 -16.41 -3.85 -9.71
C ARG A 226 -15.68 -4.90 -8.90
N LEU A 227 -14.39 -4.70 -8.62
CA LEU A 227 -13.53 -5.68 -7.96
C LEU A 227 -13.94 -6.00 -6.52
N ARG A 228 -14.30 -4.98 -5.72
CA ARG A 228 -14.49 -5.10 -4.26
C ARG A 228 -15.54 -6.12 -3.80
N ASP A 229 -16.40 -6.61 -4.70
CA ASP A 229 -17.45 -7.59 -4.39
C ASP A 229 -17.28 -8.95 -5.12
N LEU A 230 -16.23 -9.15 -5.93
CA LEU A 230 -16.10 -10.37 -6.75
C LEU A 230 -15.59 -11.59 -5.99
N VAL A 231 -14.70 -11.40 -5.02
CA VAL A 231 -14.05 -12.48 -4.25
C VAL A 231 -14.20 -12.16 -2.75
N PRO A 232 -15.39 -12.43 -2.16
CA PRO A 232 -15.79 -11.86 -0.87
C PRO A 232 -14.88 -12.20 0.31
N ASP A 233 -14.29 -13.39 0.33
CA ASP A 233 -13.37 -13.82 1.39
C ASP A 233 -11.88 -13.61 1.03
N SER A 234 -11.56 -12.79 0.02
CA SER A 234 -10.20 -12.28 -0.21
C SER A 234 -10.07 -10.86 0.34
N GLY A 235 -9.50 -10.71 1.54
CA GLY A 235 -9.31 -9.40 2.20
C GLY A 235 -8.57 -8.43 1.28
N HIS A 236 -7.49 -8.90 0.66
CA HIS A 236 -6.71 -8.11 -0.28
C HIS A 236 -7.53 -7.59 -1.47
N LEU A 237 -8.35 -8.42 -2.14
CA LEU A 237 -9.16 -7.93 -3.28
C LEU A 237 -10.29 -6.97 -2.85
N VAL A 238 -10.82 -7.11 -1.63
CA VAL A 238 -11.77 -6.15 -1.06
C VAL A 238 -11.08 -4.81 -0.76
N HIS A 239 -9.83 -4.87 -0.33
CA HIS A 239 -8.96 -3.73 -0.04
C HIS A 239 -8.51 -2.98 -1.30
N MET A 240 -8.10 -3.69 -2.36
CA MET A 240 -7.40 -3.12 -3.51
C MET A 240 -8.03 -1.85 -4.11
N PRO A 241 -9.36 -1.76 -4.31
CA PRO A 241 -9.98 -0.55 -4.86
C PRO A 241 -9.68 0.72 -4.06
N THR A 242 -9.35 0.57 -2.78
CA THR A 242 -9.06 1.69 -1.90
C THR A 242 -7.75 2.41 -2.22
N HIS A 243 -6.83 1.76 -2.96
CA HIS A 243 -5.64 2.39 -3.55
C HIS A 243 -6.01 3.53 -4.51
N ILE A 244 -7.07 3.37 -5.30
CA ILE A 244 -7.58 4.44 -6.17
C ILE A 244 -8.43 5.43 -5.36
N ASP A 245 -9.25 4.92 -4.43
CA ASP A 245 -10.12 5.77 -3.61
C ASP A 245 -9.30 6.80 -2.81
N VAL A 246 -8.19 6.39 -2.19
CA VAL A 246 -7.34 7.28 -1.37
C VAL A 246 -6.73 8.40 -2.21
N LEU A 247 -6.23 8.08 -3.40
CA LEU A 247 -5.65 9.05 -4.32
C LEU A 247 -6.69 10.02 -4.88
N CYS A 248 -7.96 9.60 -4.98
CA CYS A 248 -9.06 10.41 -5.50
C CYS A 248 -9.81 11.21 -4.41
N GLY A 249 -9.42 11.09 -3.14
CA GLY A 249 -10.10 11.78 -2.03
C GLY A 249 -11.36 11.08 -1.53
N ASN A 250 -11.63 9.84 -1.95
CA ASN A 250 -12.75 9.02 -1.51
C ASN A 250 -12.48 8.36 -0.14
N TYR A 251 -12.01 9.13 0.85
CA TYR A 251 -11.52 8.61 2.13
C TYR A 251 -12.56 7.83 2.94
N ARG A 252 -13.85 8.11 2.74
CA ARG A 252 -14.92 7.34 3.35
C ARG A 252 -14.93 5.89 2.86
N ASP A 253 -14.77 5.69 1.55
CA ASP A 253 -14.76 4.35 0.99
C ASP A 253 -13.44 3.63 1.32
N VAL A 254 -12.33 4.37 1.44
CA VAL A 254 -11.09 3.86 2.05
C VAL A 254 -11.38 3.25 3.42
N VAL A 255 -11.99 3.98 4.36
CA VAL A 255 -12.29 3.44 5.69
C VAL A 255 -13.25 2.26 5.63
N VAL A 256 -14.35 2.38 4.88
CA VAL A 256 -15.42 1.37 4.86
C VAL A 256 -14.95 0.04 4.28
N TYR A 257 -14.27 0.05 3.13
CA TYR A 257 -13.88 -1.19 2.47
C TYR A 257 -12.68 -1.84 3.13
N ASN A 258 -11.77 -1.07 3.74
CA ASN A 258 -10.75 -1.66 4.59
C ASN A 258 -11.29 -2.27 5.88
N GLN A 259 -12.32 -1.68 6.49
CA GLN A 259 -13.00 -2.32 7.62
C GLN A 259 -13.66 -3.66 7.22
N LYS A 260 -14.19 -3.75 5.99
CA LYS A 260 -14.70 -5.02 5.45
C LYS A 260 -13.56 -6.01 5.20
N ALA A 261 -12.46 -5.57 4.62
CA ALA A 261 -11.29 -6.39 4.37
C ALA A 261 -10.71 -6.96 5.68
N VAL A 262 -10.60 -6.14 6.73
CA VAL A 262 -10.23 -6.58 8.09
C VAL A 262 -11.19 -7.64 8.65
N VAL A 263 -12.51 -7.50 8.43
CA VAL A 263 -13.48 -8.53 8.87
C VAL A 263 -13.24 -9.85 8.14
N VAL A 264 -12.90 -9.81 6.86
CA VAL A 264 -12.52 -10.98 6.07
C VAL A 264 -11.21 -11.59 6.59
N ASP A 265 -10.20 -10.77 6.82
CA ASP A 265 -8.89 -11.18 7.33
C ASP A 265 -8.95 -11.81 8.71
N ARG A 266 -9.89 -11.39 9.58
CA ARG A 266 -10.12 -12.08 10.86
C ARG A 266 -10.53 -13.53 10.67
N LYS A 267 -11.30 -13.86 9.62
CA LYS A 267 -11.64 -15.26 9.29
C LYS A 267 -10.38 -16.03 8.93
N TYR A 268 -9.52 -15.46 8.08
CA TYR A 268 -8.25 -16.07 7.68
C TYR A 268 -7.30 -16.24 8.87
N LEU A 269 -7.13 -15.20 9.69
CA LEU A 269 -6.33 -15.22 10.90
C LEU A 269 -6.79 -16.31 11.89
N ALA A 270 -8.10 -16.44 12.11
CA ALA A 270 -8.66 -17.44 13.01
C ALA A 270 -8.37 -18.88 12.56
N ARG A 271 -8.24 -19.10 11.25
CA ARG A 271 -8.02 -20.42 10.65
C ARG A 271 -6.55 -20.76 10.43
N GLU A 272 -5.77 -19.82 9.90
CA GLU A 272 -4.40 -20.04 9.42
C GLU A 272 -3.32 -19.45 10.36
N GLY A 273 -3.73 -18.68 11.37
CA GLY A 273 -2.83 -18.03 12.33
C GLY A 273 -2.10 -16.80 11.78
N ALA A 274 -1.29 -16.17 12.63
CA ALA A 274 -0.60 -14.91 12.32
C ALA A 274 0.83 -15.10 11.75
N LEU A 275 1.42 -16.29 11.87
CA LEU A 275 2.84 -16.54 11.56
C LEU A 275 3.08 -16.85 10.08
N ASN A 276 2.65 -15.93 9.22
CA ASN A 276 2.77 -16.06 7.76
C ASN A 276 2.97 -14.71 7.09
N VAL A 277 3.39 -14.75 5.82
CA VAL A 277 3.62 -13.56 4.99
C VAL A 277 2.35 -12.77 4.72
N TYR A 278 1.17 -13.40 4.82
CA TYR A 278 -0.12 -12.72 4.61
C TYR A 278 -0.40 -11.68 5.70
N SER A 279 0.25 -11.77 6.86
CA SER A 279 0.22 -10.72 7.89
C SER A 279 0.71 -9.35 7.40
N MET A 280 1.52 -9.28 6.34
CA MET A 280 1.87 -8.01 5.69
C MET A 280 0.64 -7.35 5.06
N TYR A 281 -0.19 -8.12 4.34
CA TYR A 281 -1.43 -7.62 3.74
C TYR A 281 -2.45 -7.21 4.81
N ARG A 282 -2.64 -8.04 5.86
CA ARG A 282 -3.51 -7.66 6.99
C ARG A 282 -3.07 -6.36 7.66
N SER A 283 -1.76 -6.12 7.75
CA SER A 283 -1.21 -4.88 8.30
C SER A 283 -1.50 -3.68 7.40
N HIS A 284 -1.46 -3.89 6.09
CA HIS A 284 -1.74 -2.88 5.08
C HIS A 284 -3.23 -2.49 5.02
N ASP A 285 -4.14 -3.43 5.25
CA ASP A 285 -5.57 -3.13 5.38
C ASP A 285 -5.85 -2.20 6.56
N HIS A 286 -5.24 -2.48 7.72
CA HIS A 286 -5.31 -1.58 8.87
C HIS A 286 -4.67 -0.21 8.59
N HIS A 287 -3.53 -0.19 7.89
CA HIS A 287 -2.84 1.03 7.49
C HIS A 287 -3.79 1.99 6.74
N PHE A 288 -4.52 1.50 5.76
CA PHE A 288 -5.48 2.32 5.02
C PHE A 288 -6.65 2.83 5.87
N ILE A 289 -7.16 2.04 6.84
CA ILE A 289 -8.18 2.54 7.78
C ILE A 289 -7.63 3.73 8.56
N VAL A 290 -6.43 3.60 9.12
CA VAL A 290 -5.79 4.66 9.90
C VAL A 290 -5.66 5.92 9.06
N TYR A 291 -5.16 5.78 7.84
CA TYR A 291 -4.94 6.90 6.92
C TYR A 291 -6.24 7.60 6.51
N GLY A 292 -7.22 6.83 6.02
CA GLY A 292 -8.52 7.36 5.61
C GLY A 292 -9.25 8.04 6.77
N ALA A 293 -9.21 7.45 7.96
CA ALA A 293 -9.84 8.02 9.16
C ALA A 293 -9.14 9.31 9.60
N MET A 294 -7.81 9.38 9.56
CA MET A 294 -7.06 10.62 9.81
C MET A 294 -7.45 11.74 8.84
N PHE A 295 -7.71 11.43 7.57
CA PHE A 295 -8.07 12.41 6.54
C PHE A 295 -9.55 12.82 6.57
N LEU A 296 -10.42 11.97 7.12
CA LEU A 296 -11.79 12.32 7.46
C LEU A 296 -11.93 13.07 8.80
N GLY A 297 -10.85 13.21 9.57
CA GLY A 297 -10.91 13.77 10.93
C GLY A 297 -11.71 12.89 11.91
N GLN A 298 -11.56 11.57 11.79
CA GLN A 298 -12.20 10.57 12.65
C GLN A 298 -11.15 9.91 13.56
N TYR A 299 -11.20 10.20 14.85
CA TYR A 299 -10.23 9.70 15.82
C TYR A 299 -10.49 8.24 16.15
N THR A 300 -11.74 7.86 16.43
CA THR A 300 -12.11 6.54 16.91
C THR A 300 -11.78 5.43 15.89
N PRO A 301 -12.19 5.50 14.61
CA PRO A 301 -11.77 4.54 13.60
C PRO A 301 -10.24 4.44 13.45
N ALA A 302 -9.53 5.57 13.49
CA ALA A 302 -8.08 5.60 13.35
C ALA A 302 -7.37 4.88 14.52
N ILE A 303 -7.72 5.22 15.77
CA ILE A 303 -7.05 4.65 16.94
C ILE A 303 -7.45 3.19 17.15
N THR A 304 -8.69 2.81 16.83
CA THR A 304 -9.14 1.42 16.92
C THR A 304 -8.39 0.54 15.92
N ALA A 305 -8.24 0.96 14.67
CA ALA A 305 -7.48 0.19 13.67
C ALA A 305 -5.99 0.10 14.03
N ALA A 306 -5.38 1.20 14.48
CA ALA A 306 -3.98 1.18 14.93
C ALA A 306 -3.76 0.26 16.13
N GLN A 307 -4.72 0.18 17.06
CA GLN A 307 -4.63 -0.73 18.20
C GLN A 307 -4.84 -2.19 17.79
N GLU A 308 -5.82 -2.48 16.94
CA GLU A 308 -6.06 -3.84 16.46
C GLU A 308 -4.88 -4.39 15.64
N LEU A 309 -4.23 -3.55 14.84
CA LEU A 309 -2.99 -3.89 14.16
C LEU A 309 -1.90 -4.35 15.14
N ILE A 310 -1.73 -3.65 16.26
CA ILE A 310 -0.79 -4.05 17.32
C ILE A 310 -1.24 -5.36 17.97
N ASP A 311 -2.52 -5.48 18.31
CA ASP A 311 -3.07 -6.65 19.01
C ASP A 311 -3.01 -7.94 18.17
N THR A 312 -3.06 -7.82 16.84
CA THR A 312 -3.05 -8.96 15.90
C THR A 312 -1.67 -9.24 15.27
N THR A 313 -0.64 -8.54 15.73
CA THR A 313 0.76 -8.70 15.33
C THR A 313 1.58 -9.19 16.52
N PRO A 314 1.63 -10.52 16.75
CA PRO A 314 2.37 -11.06 17.88
C PRO A 314 3.88 -10.85 17.70
N GLU A 315 4.61 -10.67 18.81
CA GLU A 315 6.07 -10.52 18.78
C GLU A 315 6.78 -11.69 18.08
N GLU A 316 6.23 -12.89 18.21
CA GLU A 316 6.69 -14.12 17.55
C GLU A 316 6.78 -13.95 16.02
N LEU A 317 5.85 -13.20 15.42
CA LEU A 317 5.91 -12.85 14.00
C LEU A 317 7.15 -12.03 13.70
N LEU A 318 7.39 -10.97 14.47
CA LEU A 318 8.52 -10.06 14.26
C LEU A 318 9.86 -10.76 14.47
N ARG A 319 9.92 -11.80 15.32
CA ARG A 319 11.15 -12.56 15.57
C ARG A 319 11.53 -13.52 14.42
N ILE A 320 10.66 -13.76 13.44
CA ILE A 320 10.99 -14.57 12.26
C ILE A 320 12.11 -13.88 11.45
N GLN A 321 13.22 -14.58 11.27
CA GLN A 321 14.42 -14.06 10.58
C GLN A 321 14.42 -14.35 9.06
N SER A 322 13.68 -15.36 8.61
CA SER A 322 13.54 -15.71 7.18
C SER A 322 12.09 -16.17 6.89
N PRO A 323 11.30 -15.36 6.17
CA PRO A 323 11.62 -13.98 5.77
C PRO A 323 11.81 -13.06 6.99
N PRO A 324 12.61 -11.97 6.89
CA PRO A 324 12.88 -11.06 8.01
C PRO A 324 11.64 -10.22 8.34
N MET A 325 10.70 -10.78 9.11
CA MET A 325 9.37 -10.20 9.28
C MET A 325 9.37 -8.86 10.03
N ALA A 326 10.29 -8.63 10.96
CA ALA A 326 10.44 -7.33 11.60
C ALA A 326 10.69 -6.20 10.58
N ASP A 327 11.43 -6.50 9.51
CA ASP A 327 11.77 -5.50 8.49
C ASP A 327 10.57 -5.09 7.64
N PHE A 328 9.56 -5.96 7.50
CA PHE A 328 8.36 -5.67 6.72
C PHE A 328 7.17 -5.18 7.56
N VAL A 329 7.07 -5.59 8.83
CA VAL A 329 5.84 -5.42 9.63
C VAL A 329 6.02 -4.42 10.77
N GLU A 330 7.19 -4.33 11.40
CA GLU A 330 7.31 -3.56 12.65
C GLU A 330 7.09 -2.05 12.45
N GLY A 331 7.43 -1.50 11.27
CA GLY A 331 7.17 -0.09 10.94
C GLY A 331 5.69 0.29 11.05
N TYR A 332 4.78 -0.64 10.72
CA TYR A 332 3.33 -0.43 10.81
C TYR A 332 2.85 -0.21 12.26
N LEU A 333 3.52 -0.79 13.25
CA LEU A 333 3.12 -0.66 14.65
C LEU A 333 3.31 0.78 15.18
N SER A 334 4.14 1.57 14.51
CA SER A 334 4.38 2.97 14.84
C SER A 334 3.24 3.92 14.46
N MET A 335 2.28 3.49 13.62
CA MET A 335 1.19 4.31 13.08
C MET A 335 0.29 4.92 14.17
N LYS A 336 0.16 4.24 15.31
CA LYS A 336 -0.55 4.78 16.49
C LYS A 336 -0.04 6.16 16.89
N GLN A 337 1.26 6.42 16.74
CA GLN A 337 1.84 7.72 17.09
C GLN A 337 1.37 8.84 16.16
N HIS A 338 1.25 8.57 14.85
CA HIS A 338 0.70 9.52 13.90
C HIS A 338 -0.76 9.88 14.21
N VAL A 339 -1.57 8.90 14.62
CA VAL A 339 -2.96 9.14 15.05
C VAL A 339 -2.98 10.09 16.26
N LEU A 340 -2.21 9.79 17.29
CA LEU A 340 -2.19 10.59 18.51
C LEU A 340 -1.70 12.02 18.25
N VAL A 341 -0.69 12.20 17.38
CA VAL A 341 -0.19 13.52 16.98
C VAL A 341 -1.26 14.29 16.20
N ARG A 342 -1.87 13.67 15.18
CA ARG A 342 -2.91 14.31 14.36
C ARG A 342 -4.08 14.83 15.18
N PHE A 343 -4.50 14.06 16.19
CA PHE A 343 -5.64 14.39 17.05
C PHE A 343 -5.24 15.02 18.39
N GLY A 344 -3.99 15.47 18.52
CA GLY A 344 -3.53 16.31 19.62
C GLY A 344 -3.60 15.67 21.00
N LYS A 345 -3.37 14.36 21.08
CA LYS A 345 -3.39 13.59 22.33
C LYS A 345 -2.07 13.74 23.10
N TRP A 346 -1.61 14.98 23.27
CA TRP A 346 -0.26 15.32 23.74
C TRP A 346 0.10 14.67 25.08
N ARG A 347 -0.79 14.76 26.07
CA ARG A 347 -0.56 14.16 27.40
C ARG A 347 -0.59 12.63 27.36
N GLU A 348 -1.41 12.04 26.50
CA GLU A 348 -1.45 10.60 26.30
C GLU A 348 -0.13 10.10 25.70
N ILE A 349 0.39 10.79 24.68
CA ILE A 349 1.71 10.50 24.06
C ILE A 349 2.82 10.53 25.12
N ILE A 350 2.88 11.61 25.93
CA ILE A 350 3.91 11.77 26.97
C ILE A 350 3.88 10.62 27.97
N ALA A 351 2.69 10.15 28.34
CA ALA A 351 2.48 9.08 29.31
C ALA A 351 2.83 7.68 28.79
N GLN A 352 3.03 7.49 27.48
CA GLN A 352 3.33 6.16 26.93
C GLN A 352 4.68 5.63 27.41
N GLU A 353 4.72 4.34 27.71
CA GLU A 353 5.98 3.63 27.93
C GLU A 353 6.62 3.26 26.58
N LEU A 354 7.95 3.12 26.57
CA LEU A 354 8.65 2.59 25.40
C LEU A 354 8.53 1.06 25.37
N PRO A 355 8.62 0.43 24.18
CA PRO A 355 8.68 -1.02 24.05
C PRO A 355 9.79 -1.63 24.92
N LYS A 356 9.53 -2.83 25.48
CA LYS A 356 10.50 -3.54 26.33
C LYS A 356 11.76 -3.98 25.57
N ASP A 357 11.61 -4.30 24.29
CA ASP A 357 12.69 -4.68 23.39
C ASP A 357 12.87 -3.59 22.30
N PRO A 358 13.62 -2.51 22.57
CA PRO A 358 13.78 -1.41 21.64
C PRO A 358 14.62 -1.75 20.41
N ASP A 359 15.31 -2.90 20.39
CA ASP A 359 16.03 -3.37 19.20
C ASP A 359 15.06 -4.03 18.21
N LEU A 360 14.14 -4.86 18.71
CA LEU A 360 13.09 -5.44 17.87
C LEU A 360 12.12 -4.36 17.38
N TYR A 361 11.64 -3.51 18.30
CA TYR A 361 10.66 -2.44 18.06
C TYR A 361 11.33 -1.08 17.80
N CYS A 362 12.38 -1.06 16.98
CA CYS A 362 13.22 0.12 16.79
C CYS A 362 12.45 1.29 16.13
N SER A 363 11.59 1.03 15.14
CA SER A 363 10.77 2.07 14.49
C SER A 363 9.74 2.64 15.45
N THR A 364 9.04 1.76 16.17
CA THR A 364 8.03 2.13 17.16
C THR A 364 8.65 2.96 18.29
N THR A 365 9.84 2.58 18.74
CA THR A 365 10.60 3.31 19.76
C THR A 365 10.97 4.72 19.26
N ALA A 366 11.56 4.82 18.07
CA ALA A 366 11.93 6.10 17.49
C ALA A 366 10.68 6.99 17.27
N MET A 367 9.61 6.46 16.69
CA MET A 367 8.40 7.24 16.43
C MET A 367 7.69 7.69 17.71
N THR A 368 7.71 6.87 18.77
CA THR A 368 7.16 7.26 20.09
C THR A 368 7.95 8.43 20.67
N LEU A 369 9.29 8.42 20.56
CA LEU A 369 10.14 9.51 21.02
C LEU A 369 9.97 10.79 20.18
N TYR A 370 9.80 10.65 18.87
CA TYR A 370 9.41 11.75 17.99
C TYR A 370 8.10 12.40 18.47
N ALA A 371 7.06 11.59 18.65
CA ALA A 371 5.75 12.08 19.06
C ALA A 371 5.81 12.76 20.44
N LYS A 372 6.58 12.22 21.39
CA LYS A 372 6.83 12.85 22.69
C LYS A 372 7.53 14.20 22.55
N GLY A 373 8.53 14.30 21.66
CA GLY A 373 9.20 15.56 21.35
C GLY A 373 8.21 16.62 20.87
N VAL A 374 7.38 16.28 19.88
CA VAL A 374 6.34 17.18 19.34
C VAL A 374 5.35 17.57 20.42
N ALA A 375 4.87 16.62 21.22
CA ALA A 375 3.92 16.87 22.30
C ALA A 375 4.48 17.84 23.35
N HIS A 376 5.71 17.62 23.82
CA HIS A 376 6.37 18.54 24.75
C HIS A 376 6.58 19.93 24.12
N SER A 377 6.99 20.00 22.85
CA SER A 377 7.13 21.28 22.15
C SER A 377 5.81 22.06 22.10
N VAL A 378 4.72 21.44 21.64
CA VAL A 378 3.39 22.08 21.57
C VAL A 378 2.93 22.59 22.94
N LEU A 379 3.20 21.84 24.00
CA LEU A 379 2.86 22.21 25.38
C LEU A 379 3.77 23.30 25.98
N GLY A 380 4.83 23.70 25.28
CA GLY A 380 5.81 24.70 25.77
C GLY A 380 6.82 24.13 26.77
N GLU A 381 6.93 22.81 26.88
CA GLU A 381 7.83 22.08 27.77
C GLU A 381 9.20 21.91 27.08
N ILE A 382 9.87 23.04 26.81
CA ILE A 382 11.04 23.13 25.91
C ILE A 382 12.20 22.23 26.34
N GLU A 383 12.48 22.14 27.65
CA GLU A 383 13.56 21.30 28.17
C GLU A 383 13.27 19.81 27.94
N GLN A 384 12.03 19.39 28.21
CA GLN A 384 11.59 18.00 28.02
C GLN A 384 11.55 17.65 26.52
N ALA A 385 11.15 18.60 25.67
CA ALA A 385 11.17 18.42 24.22
C ALA A 385 12.60 18.21 23.69
N GLU A 386 13.60 18.92 24.23
CA GLU A 386 15.00 18.68 23.88
C GLU A 386 15.51 17.32 24.31
N GLN A 387 15.17 16.89 25.53
CA GLN A 387 15.52 15.55 26.01
C GLN A 387 14.90 14.47 25.12
N ALA A 388 13.62 14.62 24.75
CA ALA A 388 12.93 13.72 23.84
C ALA A 388 13.57 13.74 22.43
N ARG A 389 13.97 14.90 21.91
CA ARG A 389 14.68 15.03 20.62
C ARG A 389 16.04 14.33 20.65
N ALA A 390 16.81 14.48 21.72
CA ALA A 390 18.08 13.79 21.88
C ALA A 390 17.89 12.26 21.94
N ALA A 391 16.90 11.79 22.69
CA ALA A 391 16.54 10.37 22.76
C ALA A 391 16.05 9.83 21.40
N PHE A 392 15.23 10.60 20.68
CA PHE A 392 14.78 10.30 19.33
C PHE A 392 15.95 10.10 18.37
N ARG A 393 16.93 11.02 18.35
CA ARG A 393 18.13 10.91 17.51
C ARG A 393 18.93 9.64 17.82
N ALA A 394 19.08 9.31 19.09
CA ALA A 394 19.75 8.08 19.51
C ALA A 394 18.98 6.81 19.08
N ALA A 395 17.65 6.82 19.15
CA ALA A 395 16.82 5.71 18.69
C ALA A 395 16.83 5.57 17.17
N LYS A 396 16.72 6.69 16.43
CA LYS A 396 16.81 6.75 14.96
C LYS A 396 18.10 6.12 14.46
N ALA A 397 19.25 6.40 15.10
CA ALA A 397 20.54 5.83 14.72
C ALA A 397 20.65 4.31 14.90
N ARG A 398 19.69 3.66 15.58
CA ARG A 398 19.64 2.19 15.76
C ARG A 398 18.71 1.50 14.76
N VAL A 399 17.93 2.24 13.99
CA VAL A 399 17.02 1.66 12.99
C VAL A 399 17.86 1.19 11.80
N PRO A 400 17.78 -0.09 11.40
CA PRO A 400 18.56 -0.59 10.27
C PRO A 400 17.95 -0.11 8.94
N GLU A 401 18.82 0.07 7.93
CA GLU A 401 18.43 0.43 6.55
C GLU A 401 17.44 -0.56 5.91
N SER A 402 17.40 -1.80 6.41
CA SER A 402 16.49 -2.83 5.94
C SER A 402 15.05 -2.65 6.46
N ARG A 403 14.84 -1.87 7.52
CA ARG A 403 13.53 -1.66 8.13
C ARG A 403 12.65 -0.78 7.24
N ARG A 404 11.45 -1.26 6.93
CA ARG A 404 10.55 -0.63 5.96
C ARG A 404 9.16 -0.36 6.54
N LEU A 405 8.50 0.58 5.88
CA LEU A 405 7.05 0.71 5.85
C LEU A 405 6.69 0.67 4.37
N HIS A 406 6.15 -0.47 3.94
CA HIS A 406 5.89 -0.78 2.53
C HIS A 406 7.07 -0.47 1.59
N ASN A 407 6.93 0.50 0.69
CA ASN A 407 7.95 0.86 -0.30
C ASN A 407 9.05 1.77 0.27
N ASN A 408 8.78 2.45 1.38
CA ASN A 408 9.69 3.38 2.03
C ASN A 408 10.56 2.73 3.11
N THR A 409 11.77 3.27 3.32
CA THR A 409 12.60 2.88 4.47
C THR A 409 12.19 3.67 5.70
N MET A 410 12.28 3.06 6.88
CA MET A 410 12.04 3.78 8.13
C MET A 410 13.12 4.85 8.38
N VAL A 411 14.33 4.69 7.84
CA VAL A 411 15.39 5.70 7.94
C VAL A 411 14.98 7.00 7.25
N ASP A 412 14.42 6.91 6.04
CA ASP A 412 13.92 8.07 5.29
C ASP A 412 12.73 8.73 5.99
N LEU A 413 11.77 7.92 6.48
CA LEU A 413 10.62 8.44 7.23
C LEU A 413 11.04 9.14 8.54
N LEU A 414 12.07 8.63 9.22
CA LEU A 414 12.62 9.26 10.42
C LEU A 414 13.49 10.49 10.11
N ALA A 415 13.91 10.70 8.85
CA ALA A 415 14.48 11.97 8.42
C ALA A 415 13.40 13.07 8.38
N ILE A 416 12.22 12.76 7.86
CA ILE A 416 11.06 13.68 7.90
C ILE A 416 10.68 13.99 9.34
N ALA A 417 10.59 12.96 10.20
CA ALA A 417 10.29 13.13 11.62
C ALA A 417 11.27 14.07 12.33
N GLU A 418 12.57 13.98 12.01
CA GLU A 418 13.59 14.85 12.61
C GLU A 418 13.40 16.33 12.25
N GLU A 419 13.13 16.60 10.98
CA GLU A 419 12.88 17.96 10.48
C GLU A 419 11.56 18.52 11.05
N MET A 420 10.51 17.70 11.10
CA MET A 420 9.22 18.08 11.71
C MET A 420 9.36 18.41 13.19
N LEU A 421 10.06 17.56 13.96
CA LEU A 421 10.30 17.78 15.39
C LEU A 421 11.17 19.02 15.63
N THR A 422 12.23 19.18 14.86
CA THR A 422 13.12 20.32 15.01
C THR A 422 12.40 21.62 14.65
N GLY A 423 11.63 21.62 13.56
CA GLY A 423 10.80 22.76 13.16
C GLY A 423 9.80 23.17 14.24
N GLU A 424 9.05 22.22 14.79
CA GLU A 424 8.09 22.49 15.87
C GLU A 424 8.79 23.03 17.13
N LEU A 425 9.90 22.44 17.55
CA LEU A 425 10.64 22.88 18.74
C LEU A 425 11.20 24.30 18.58
N GLU A 426 11.81 24.60 17.44
CA GLU A 426 12.37 25.93 17.16
C GLU A 426 11.26 26.98 17.02
N TYR A 427 10.10 26.60 16.47
CA TYR A 427 8.93 27.47 16.45
C TYR A 427 8.53 27.90 17.86
N ARG A 428 8.53 26.95 18.81
CA ARG A 428 8.17 27.20 20.21
C ARG A 428 9.20 28.00 20.99
N ARG A 429 10.43 28.06 20.49
CA ARG A 429 11.49 28.93 21.01
C ARG A 429 11.40 30.36 20.47
N GLY A 430 10.54 30.61 19.49
CA GLY A 430 10.47 31.88 18.77
C GLY A 430 11.54 32.02 17.67
N ASN A 431 12.25 30.94 17.34
CA ASN A 431 13.26 30.92 16.27
C ASN A 431 12.58 30.66 14.92
N PHE A 432 11.67 31.55 14.51
CA PHE A 432 10.72 31.30 13.41
C PHE A 432 11.40 31.03 12.06
N ASP A 433 12.46 31.76 11.70
CA ASP A 433 13.17 31.54 10.43
C ASP A 433 13.76 30.13 10.36
N LEU A 434 14.37 29.67 11.46
CA LEU A 434 14.93 28.33 11.58
C LEU A 434 13.82 27.27 11.57
N ALA A 435 12.73 27.53 12.29
CA ALA A 435 11.57 26.65 12.34
C ALA A 435 10.99 26.40 10.93
N PHE A 436 10.73 27.46 10.17
CA PHE A 436 10.19 27.34 8.82
C PHE A 436 11.21 26.75 7.83
N ALA A 437 12.52 26.93 8.03
CA ALA A 437 13.52 26.24 7.23
C ALA A 437 13.43 24.71 7.39
N HIS A 438 13.35 24.22 8.64
CA HIS A 438 13.18 22.79 8.93
C HIS A 438 11.83 22.25 8.43
N LEU A 439 10.73 22.97 8.61
CA LEU A 439 9.43 22.52 8.12
C LEU A 439 9.35 22.45 6.59
N ARG A 440 10.00 23.39 5.87
CA ARG A 440 10.14 23.29 4.41
C ARG A 440 11.03 22.12 4.01
N ARG A 441 12.10 21.86 4.75
CA ARG A 441 12.95 20.70 4.51
C ARG A 441 12.20 19.38 4.72
N ALA A 442 11.32 19.31 5.72
CA ALA A 442 10.44 18.16 5.91
C ALA A 442 9.54 17.92 4.70
N VAL A 443 8.96 18.99 4.12
CA VAL A 443 8.16 18.94 2.90
C VAL A 443 8.97 18.42 1.71
N GLU A 444 10.20 18.91 1.52
CA GLU A 444 11.07 18.44 0.44
C GLU A 444 11.42 16.95 0.56
N LEU A 445 11.68 16.47 1.78
CA LEU A 445 11.96 15.06 2.05
C LEU A 445 10.73 14.19 1.77
N ASP A 446 9.56 14.62 2.25
CA ASP A 446 8.26 13.97 2.04
C ASP A 446 7.93 13.85 0.54
N ASP A 447 8.07 14.94 -0.23
CA ASP A 447 7.84 14.94 -1.68
C ASP A 447 8.84 14.08 -2.49
N SER A 448 9.98 13.75 -1.90
CA SER A 448 11.06 13.00 -2.53
C SER A 448 11.02 11.50 -2.22
N LEU A 449 10.08 11.06 -1.38
CA LEU A 449 9.91 9.64 -1.07
C LEU A 449 9.56 8.85 -2.34
N PRO A 450 10.00 7.58 -2.43
CA PRO A 450 9.43 6.61 -3.36
C PRO A 450 7.90 6.57 -3.29
N TYR A 451 7.27 6.20 -4.41
CA TYR A 451 5.82 6.01 -4.46
C TYR A 451 5.38 4.98 -3.41
N ASP A 452 4.29 5.31 -2.72
CA ASP A 452 3.69 4.46 -1.71
C ASP A 452 2.23 4.85 -1.54
N GLU A 453 1.40 3.87 -1.17
CA GLU A 453 -0.01 4.03 -0.98
C GLU A 453 -0.49 3.28 0.27
N PRO A 454 -1.14 3.98 1.22
CA PRO A 454 -1.18 5.44 1.32
C PRO A 454 0.25 6.01 1.48
N TRP A 455 0.43 7.32 1.31
CA TRP A 455 1.75 7.96 1.32
C TRP A 455 2.61 7.59 2.53
N GLY A 456 3.93 7.43 2.32
CA GLY A 456 4.85 6.94 3.35
C GLY A 456 4.85 7.73 4.66
N TRP A 457 4.65 9.06 4.60
CA TRP A 457 4.47 9.89 5.79
C TRP A 457 2.98 10.20 6.03
N MET A 458 2.45 9.84 7.22
CA MET A 458 0.99 9.77 7.41
C MET A 458 0.26 11.09 7.66
N GLN A 459 0.92 12.06 8.30
CA GLN A 459 0.35 13.38 8.49
C GLN A 459 1.09 14.33 7.57
N PRO A 460 0.50 14.75 6.42
CA PRO A 460 1.19 15.57 5.45
C PRO A 460 1.95 16.72 6.10
N THR A 461 3.26 16.80 5.83
CA THR A 461 4.19 17.78 6.43
C THR A 461 3.70 19.22 6.22
N ARG A 462 3.09 19.46 5.06
CA ARG A 462 2.41 20.71 4.68
C ARG A 462 1.35 21.18 5.68
N HIS A 463 0.69 20.28 6.40
CA HIS A 463 -0.32 20.68 7.37
C HIS A 463 0.27 21.45 8.55
N ALA A 464 1.45 21.07 9.04
CA ALA A 464 2.14 21.77 10.12
C ALA A 464 2.71 23.10 9.60
N LEU A 465 3.40 23.07 8.45
CA LEU A 465 3.93 24.26 7.81
C LEU A 465 2.84 25.32 7.55
N GLY A 466 1.76 24.94 6.88
CA GLY A 466 0.64 25.84 6.58
C GLY A 466 -0.04 26.40 7.83
N ALA A 467 -0.26 25.57 8.86
CA ALA A 467 -0.90 25.99 10.10
C ALA A 467 -0.08 27.04 10.85
N LEU A 468 1.25 26.83 10.94
CA LEU A 468 2.15 27.74 11.65
C LEU A 468 2.44 29.00 10.84
N LEU A 469 2.49 28.93 9.51
CA LEU A 469 2.52 30.11 8.63
C LEU A 469 1.26 30.97 8.83
N LEU A 470 0.08 30.36 8.91
CA LEU A 470 -1.17 31.08 9.18
C LEU A 470 -1.18 31.74 10.57
N GLU A 471 -0.63 31.08 11.58
CA GLU A 471 -0.47 31.63 12.94
C GLU A 471 0.40 32.90 12.91
N GLN A 472 1.51 32.89 12.15
CA GLN A 472 2.38 34.06 11.97
C GLN A 472 1.87 35.08 10.93
N GLY A 473 0.67 34.88 10.36
CA GLY A 473 0.10 35.79 9.36
C GLY A 473 0.76 35.74 7.97
N HIS A 474 1.58 34.72 7.69
CA HIS A 474 2.21 34.49 6.39
C HIS A 474 1.22 33.90 5.37
N LEU A 475 0.18 34.68 5.07
CA LEU A 475 -1.02 34.23 4.36
C LEU A 475 -0.75 33.69 2.96
N ALA A 476 0.06 34.39 2.16
CA ALA A 476 0.35 34.01 0.78
C ALA A 476 1.12 32.68 0.68
N GLU A 477 2.06 32.45 1.60
CA GLU A 477 2.82 31.21 1.64
C GLU A 477 1.94 30.05 2.14
N ALA A 478 1.14 30.26 3.18
CA ALA A 478 0.22 29.25 3.67
C ALA A 478 -0.80 28.83 2.58
N GLU A 479 -1.35 29.78 1.83
CA GLU A 479 -2.25 29.48 0.71
C GLU A 479 -1.56 28.59 -0.33
N ALA A 480 -0.32 28.90 -0.71
CA ALA A 480 0.46 28.10 -1.65
C ALA A 480 0.69 26.67 -1.14
N VAL A 481 0.98 26.51 0.16
CA VAL A 481 1.17 25.20 0.81
C VAL A 481 -0.09 24.35 0.70
N TYR A 482 -1.28 24.89 1.02
CA TYR A 482 -2.52 24.13 0.94
C TYR A 482 -2.95 23.84 -0.50
N ARG A 483 -2.67 24.75 -1.45
CA ARG A 483 -2.93 24.48 -2.88
C ARG A 483 -2.07 23.34 -3.40
N ALA A 484 -0.79 23.30 -3.04
CA ALA A 484 0.11 22.22 -3.40
C ALA A 484 -0.32 20.88 -2.78
N ASP A 485 -0.75 20.88 -1.51
CA ASP A 485 -1.26 19.70 -0.82
C ASP A 485 -2.52 19.14 -1.49
N LEU A 486 -3.48 20.01 -1.87
CA LEU A 486 -4.72 19.61 -2.54
C LEU A 486 -4.54 19.33 -4.05
N GLY A 487 -3.36 19.58 -4.60
CA GLY A 487 -3.07 19.43 -6.03
C GLY A 487 -3.66 20.53 -6.94
N PHE A 488 -4.08 21.66 -6.39
CA PHE A 488 -4.73 22.74 -7.17
C PHE A 488 -3.76 23.63 -7.93
N ASP A 489 -2.47 23.60 -7.60
CA ASP A 489 -1.47 24.38 -8.33
C ASP A 489 -0.78 23.60 -9.47
N GLY A 490 -0.97 22.27 -9.52
CA GLY A 490 -0.38 21.39 -10.52
C GLY A 490 1.15 21.32 -10.49
N LYS A 491 1.81 21.72 -9.38
CA LYS A 491 3.28 21.79 -9.30
C LYS A 491 3.92 20.57 -8.67
N THR A 492 3.25 19.94 -7.72
CA THR A 492 3.71 18.70 -7.07
C THR A 492 3.32 17.50 -7.92
N ASN A 493 4.04 16.39 -7.78
CA ASN A 493 3.67 15.16 -8.46
C ASN A 493 2.28 14.68 -8.00
N ARG A 494 1.56 13.97 -8.87
CA ARG A 494 0.19 13.49 -8.57
C ARG A 494 0.13 12.59 -7.33
N ALA A 495 1.21 11.86 -7.09
CA ALA A 495 1.40 11.00 -5.93
C ALA A 495 1.77 11.78 -4.65
N CYS A 496 1.67 13.10 -4.62
CA CYS A 496 1.78 13.93 -3.41
C CYS A 496 0.50 14.74 -3.14
N TRP A 497 -0.56 14.52 -3.92
CA TRP A 497 -1.81 15.26 -3.77
C TRP A 497 -2.75 14.56 -2.80
N HIS A 498 -3.43 15.33 -1.99
CA HIS A 498 -4.42 14.88 -1.01
C HIS A 498 -5.82 15.49 -1.31
N PRO A 499 -6.48 15.13 -2.43
CA PRO A 499 -7.78 15.71 -2.77
C PRO A 499 -8.81 15.48 -1.67
N GLU A 500 -9.69 16.46 -1.44
CA GLU A 500 -10.74 16.38 -0.40
C GLU A 500 -10.25 16.22 1.05
N ASN A 501 -8.95 16.40 1.31
CA ASN A 501 -8.43 16.33 2.67
C ASN A 501 -9.01 17.47 3.53
N VAL A 502 -9.79 17.12 4.56
CA VAL A 502 -10.54 18.09 5.37
C VAL A 502 -9.62 19.15 6.01
N TRP A 503 -8.40 18.76 6.36
CA TRP A 503 -7.43 19.61 7.05
C TRP A 503 -6.87 20.70 6.12
N SER A 504 -6.50 20.36 4.89
CA SER A 504 -6.03 21.32 3.89
C SER A 504 -7.16 22.13 3.28
N LEU A 505 -8.35 21.54 3.08
CA LEU A 505 -9.54 22.30 2.69
C LEU A 505 -9.87 23.40 3.70
N HIS A 506 -9.77 23.09 5.00
CA HIS A 506 -9.94 24.06 6.07
C HIS A 506 -8.91 25.19 5.99
N GLY A 507 -7.62 24.84 5.90
CA GLY A 507 -6.53 25.80 5.80
C GLY A 507 -6.62 26.71 4.58
N LEU A 508 -6.94 26.15 3.41
CA LEU A 508 -7.14 26.91 2.19
C LEU A 508 -8.34 27.85 2.31
N HIS A 509 -9.47 27.37 2.83
CA HIS A 509 -10.66 28.20 3.03
C HIS A 509 -10.40 29.38 3.97
N GLU A 510 -9.65 29.16 5.07
CA GLU A 510 -9.21 30.24 5.96
C GLU A 510 -8.34 31.26 5.21
N CYS A 511 -7.39 30.80 4.40
CA CYS A 511 -6.53 31.69 3.61
C CYS A 511 -7.35 32.59 2.68
N LEU A 512 -8.25 31.97 1.90
CA LEU A 512 -9.12 32.65 0.95
C LEU A 512 -10.04 33.67 1.64
N THR A 513 -10.61 33.30 2.78
CA THR A 513 -11.48 34.20 3.56
C THR A 513 -10.70 35.39 4.10
N ARG A 514 -9.51 35.17 4.68
CA ARG A 514 -8.68 36.26 5.25
C ARG A 514 -8.18 37.24 4.18
N ARG A 515 -7.93 36.79 2.95
CA ARG A 515 -7.59 37.69 1.83
C ARG A 515 -8.79 38.34 1.14
N GLY A 516 -10.03 38.01 1.55
CA GLY A 516 -11.25 38.56 0.96
C GLY A 516 -11.59 37.99 -0.43
N GLU A 517 -11.17 36.75 -0.73
CA GLU A 517 -11.57 36.08 -1.97
C GLU A 517 -13.05 35.72 -1.95
N THR A 518 -13.79 36.09 -2.99
CA THR A 518 -15.26 35.93 -3.03
C THR A 518 -15.76 34.95 -4.09
N VAL A 519 -14.92 34.55 -5.04
CA VAL A 519 -15.29 33.61 -6.11
C VAL A 519 -14.92 32.20 -5.72
N GLU A 520 -13.68 31.97 -5.30
CA GLU A 520 -13.18 30.63 -4.99
C GLU A 520 -13.55 30.18 -3.57
N ALA A 521 -13.59 31.09 -2.60
CA ALA A 521 -13.85 30.73 -1.20
C ALA A 521 -15.17 29.96 -1.02
N PRO A 522 -16.31 30.35 -1.64
CA PRO A 522 -17.55 29.57 -1.55
C PRO A 522 -17.45 28.16 -2.16
N LEU A 523 -16.61 27.96 -3.19
CA LEU A 523 -16.40 26.65 -3.82
C LEU A 523 -15.60 25.71 -2.90
N ILE A 524 -14.52 26.23 -2.31
CA ILE A 524 -13.74 25.48 -1.32
C ILE A 524 -14.58 25.22 -0.06
N LYS A 525 -15.40 26.18 0.36
CA LYS A 525 -16.33 26.02 1.48
C LYS A 525 -17.31 24.89 1.26
N ALA A 526 -17.90 24.77 0.06
CA ALA A 526 -18.83 23.69 -0.26
C ALA A 526 -18.18 22.30 -0.14
N ARG A 527 -16.94 22.15 -0.61
CA ARG A 527 -16.15 20.91 -0.46
C ARG A 527 -15.79 20.64 0.99
N LEU A 528 -15.33 21.67 1.70
CA LEU A 528 -15.03 21.59 3.13
C LEU A 528 -16.26 21.18 3.94
N ASP A 529 -17.46 21.68 3.64
CA ASP A 529 -18.68 21.32 4.35
C ASP A 529 -19.03 19.84 4.20
N LEU A 530 -18.83 19.27 3.00
CA LEU A 530 -19.03 17.84 2.76
C LEU A 530 -17.98 16.99 3.50
N ALA A 531 -16.72 17.39 3.49
CA ALA A 531 -15.66 16.69 4.21
C ALA A 531 -15.87 16.78 5.74
N ALA A 532 -16.17 17.98 6.24
CA ALA A 532 -16.38 18.25 7.67
C ALA A 532 -17.61 17.53 8.23
N ALA A 533 -18.66 17.31 7.43
CA ALA A 533 -19.84 16.54 7.83
C ALA A 533 -19.54 15.10 8.27
N ARG A 534 -18.35 14.57 7.95
CA ARG A 534 -17.90 13.23 8.35
C ARG A 534 -16.91 13.23 9.52
N THR A 535 -16.46 14.39 9.98
CA THR A 535 -15.51 14.51 11.09
C THR A 535 -16.16 14.10 12.41
N GLU A 536 -15.39 13.48 13.31
CA GLU A 536 -15.85 13.21 14.68
C GLU A 536 -15.67 14.40 15.60
N MET A 537 -14.82 15.35 15.21
CA MET A 537 -14.48 16.52 15.99
C MET A 537 -14.28 17.74 15.08
N PRO A 538 -14.63 18.95 15.55
CA PRO A 538 -14.48 20.16 14.76
C PRO A 538 -13.03 20.39 14.31
N VAL A 539 -12.83 20.57 13.01
CA VAL A 539 -11.54 20.98 12.43
C VAL A 539 -11.42 22.49 12.55
N ARG A 540 -10.55 22.95 13.47
CA ARG A 540 -10.30 24.39 13.74
C ARG A 540 -8.99 24.93 13.16
N ALA A 541 -8.10 24.02 12.77
CA ALA A 541 -6.84 24.30 12.10
C ALA A 541 -6.38 23.05 11.35
N SER A 542 -5.52 23.19 10.34
CA SER A 542 -4.98 22.04 9.60
C SER A 542 -3.99 21.19 10.42
N CYS A 543 -3.37 21.76 11.45
CA CYS A 543 -2.61 21.04 12.48
C CYS A 543 -2.97 21.57 13.87
N LEU A 544 -3.10 20.67 14.85
CA LEU A 544 -3.20 21.01 16.28
C LEU A 544 -1.87 21.48 16.89
N CYS A 545 -0.83 21.59 16.06
CA CYS A 545 0.35 22.41 16.30
C CYS A 545 -0.05 23.88 16.46
N ARG A 546 -1.04 24.39 15.72
CA ARG A 546 -1.47 25.78 15.86
C ARG A 546 -2.26 25.96 17.16
N ARG A 547 -1.79 26.83 18.06
CA ARG A 547 -2.39 27.03 19.39
C ARG A 547 -3.43 28.14 19.40
N GLU A 548 -3.29 29.15 18.54
CA GLU A 548 -4.18 30.33 18.55
C GLU A 548 -5.58 30.05 17.96
N ALA A 549 -5.77 28.90 17.32
CA ALA A 549 -7.04 28.46 16.76
C ALA A 549 -7.70 27.30 17.55
N ALA A 550 -7.03 26.79 18.60
CA ALA A 550 -7.42 25.57 19.32
C ALA A 550 -8.56 25.79 20.32
#